data_AF-A0A2S6RSI4-F1
#
_entry.id   AF-A0A2S6RSI4-F1
#
_cell.length_a   1.000
_cell.length_b   1.000
_cell.length_c   1.000
_cell.angle_alpha   90.00
_cell.angle_beta   90.00
_cell.angle_gamma   90.00
#
_symmetry.space_group_name_H-M   'P 1'
#
loop_
_entity.id
_entity.type
_entity.pdbx_description
1 polymer ?
#
loop_
_entity_poly.entity_id
_entity_poly.type
_entity_poly.pdbx_seq_one_letter_code
_entity_poly.pdbx_strand_id
1 'polypeptide(L)'
;MNAEPTIDTDGAWVSVRNHLVGDTSGAITIDSSGFWHCSRALSDAATQLLDLYAPLLAKNKTSGLVVAHLGQTLDGFISTKSGASHYVTGPENIIHLHRMRALSDAVLVGANTVYIDDPKLTTRLVTGDNPVRVVIDPERRLQQTHTLFTDPSAQTLVLCTPNAANKGGCVRPHVEIVLVPSKTRHLNASACIEALHARGLNRLFIEGGGDTVTRFVKADVVDRLQITVAPVLFGAGQPGLRLASTTTPDQAFRPQCRQIRLGNDILFDCQLS
;
A
#
# COMPACT_ATOMS: atom_id res chain seq x y z
N MET A 1 -0.99 -24.05 37.93
CA MET A 1 -0.93 -22.72 37.31
C MET A 1 -1.41 -22.89 35.87
N ASN A 2 -2.57 -22.35 35.52
CA ASN A 2 -3.04 -22.40 34.13
C ASN A 2 -2.15 -21.46 33.31
N ALA A 3 -1.37 -22.02 32.38
CA ALA A 3 -0.63 -21.21 31.43
C ALA A 3 -1.62 -20.35 30.64
N GLU A 4 -1.36 -19.04 30.54
CA GLU A 4 -2.18 -18.17 29.70
C GLU A 4 -2.12 -18.67 28.24
N PRO A 5 -3.23 -18.56 27.48
CA PRO A 5 -3.27 -19.07 26.11
C PRO A 5 -2.24 -18.37 25.23
N THR A 6 -1.64 -19.12 24.30
CA THR A 6 -0.76 -18.58 23.27
C THR A 6 -1.46 -17.47 22.49
N ILE A 7 -0.77 -16.35 22.24
CA ILE A 7 -1.29 -15.26 21.43
C ILE A 7 -1.25 -15.69 19.96
N ASP A 8 -2.41 -15.60 19.31
CA ASP A 8 -2.58 -15.90 17.90
C ASP A 8 -2.46 -14.64 17.01
N THR A 9 -2.72 -14.83 15.72
CA THR A 9 -2.61 -13.78 14.70
C THR A 9 -3.55 -12.60 14.98
N ASP A 10 -4.74 -12.84 15.52
CA ASP A 10 -5.72 -11.79 15.78
C ASP A 10 -5.32 -10.96 16.99
N GLY A 11 -4.84 -11.61 18.06
CA GLY A 11 -4.29 -10.91 19.22
C GLY A 11 -3.04 -10.08 18.89
N ALA A 12 -2.15 -10.61 18.03
CA ALA A 12 -1.00 -9.87 17.54
C ALA A 12 -1.42 -8.68 16.66
N TRP A 13 -2.42 -8.85 15.79
CA TRP A 13 -2.96 -7.78 14.94
C TRP A 13 -3.57 -6.64 15.75
N VAL A 14 -4.34 -6.97 16.80
CA VAL A 14 -4.88 -5.96 17.73
C VAL A 14 -3.75 -5.16 18.38
N SER A 15 -2.67 -5.83 18.80
CA SER A 15 -1.52 -5.16 19.43
C SER A 15 -0.80 -4.19 18.48
N VAL A 16 -0.63 -4.56 17.20
CA VAL A 16 -0.09 -3.66 16.16
C VAL A 16 -0.97 -2.42 15.98
N ARG A 17 -2.29 -2.60 15.96
CA ARG A 17 -3.26 -1.51 15.83
C ARG A 17 -3.29 -0.60 17.06
N ASN A 18 -3.24 -1.17 18.27
CA ASN A 18 -3.24 -0.42 19.52
C ASN A 18 -2.05 0.55 19.59
N HIS A 19 -0.87 0.13 19.13
CA HIS A 19 0.30 1.00 19.07
C HIS A 19 0.06 2.25 18.21
N LEU A 20 -0.67 2.15 17.08
CA LEU A 20 -0.99 3.32 16.24
C LEU A 20 -1.81 4.38 16.98
N VAL A 21 -2.68 3.96 17.91
CA VAL A 21 -3.50 4.87 18.72
C VAL A 21 -2.85 5.24 20.06
N GLY A 22 -1.58 4.86 20.25
CA GLY A 22 -0.81 5.17 21.46
C GLY A 22 -1.09 4.24 22.66
N ASP A 23 -1.89 3.19 22.47
CA ASP A 23 -2.10 2.16 23.48
C ASP A 23 -0.97 1.13 23.42
N THR A 24 -0.18 1.09 24.48
CA THR A 24 0.95 0.16 24.65
C THR A 24 0.69 -0.86 25.76
N SER A 25 -0.56 -0.95 26.22
CA SER A 25 -0.96 -1.96 27.19
C SER A 25 -1.03 -3.35 26.54
N GLY A 26 -0.67 -4.37 27.30
CA GLY A 26 -0.75 -5.76 26.88
C GLY A 26 0.59 -6.49 26.91
N ALA A 27 0.55 -7.73 26.44
CA ALA A 27 1.71 -8.62 26.49
C ALA A 27 2.73 -8.36 25.39
N ILE A 28 2.31 -7.70 24.29
CA ILE A 28 3.15 -7.31 23.17
C ILE A 28 3.41 -5.80 23.28
N THR A 29 4.68 -5.43 23.32
CA THR A 29 5.13 -4.04 23.28
C THR A 29 5.96 -3.80 22.03
N ILE A 30 5.69 -2.71 21.32
CA ILE A 30 6.45 -2.26 20.15
C ILE A 30 7.10 -0.93 20.50
N ASP A 31 8.42 -0.82 20.34
CA ASP A 31 9.16 0.40 20.63
C ASP A 31 9.16 1.39 19.45
N SER A 32 9.80 2.54 19.64
CA SER A 32 9.85 3.59 18.60
C SER A 32 10.66 3.22 17.36
N SER A 33 11.50 2.18 17.42
CA SER A 33 12.24 1.64 16.27
C SER A 33 11.48 0.53 15.55
N GLY A 34 10.28 0.17 16.03
CA GLY A 34 9.50 -0.93 15.48
C GLY A 34 10.01 -2.31 15.90
N PHE A 35 10.91 -2.40 16.88
CA PHE A 35 11.22 -3.67 17.53
C PHE A 35 10.10 -4.04 18.49
N TRP A 36 9.77 -5.33 18.53
CA TRP A 36 8.69 -5.84 19.35
C TRP A 36 9.22 -6.85 20.38
N HIS A 37 8.57 -6.88 21.54
CA HIS A 37 8.81 -7.84 22.59
C HIS A 37 7.47 -8.41 23.05
N CYS A 38 7.44 -9.70 23.39
CA CYS A 38 6.24 -10.36 23.92
C CYS A 38 6.59 -11.11 25.21
N SER A 39 5.81 -10.85 26.26
CA SER A 39 5.94 -11.53 27.57
C SER A 39 5.22 -12.88 27.63
N ARG A 40 4.52 -13.26 26.55
CA ARG A 40 3.73 -14.49 26.42
C ARG A 40 4.15 -15.30 25.20
N ALA A 41 3.80 -16.58 25.20
CA ALA A 41 3.99 -17.44 24.04
C ALA A 41 3.18 -16.91 22.82
N LEU A 42 3.80 -16.94 21.65
CA LEU A 42 3.22 -16.58 20.36
C LEU A 42 3.14 -17.81 19.46
N SER A 43 2.14 -17.85 18.58
CA SER A 43 2.18 -18.78 17.45
C SER A 43 3.18 -18.30 16.39
N ASP A 44 3.67 -19.21 15.54
CA ASP A 44 4.58 -18.84 14.44
C ASP A 44 3.94 -17.79 13.50
N ALA A 45 2.63 -17.90 13.26
CA ALA A 45 1.89 -16.95 12.44
C ALA A 45 1.80 -15.56 13.09
N ALA A 46 1.64 -15.49 14.42
CA ALA A 46 1.65 -14.24 15.18
C ALA A 46 3.04 -13.58 15.16
N THR A 47 4.10 -14.36 15.32
CA THR A 47 5.50 -13.90 15.20
C THR A 47 5.77 -13.31 13.81
N GLN A 48 5.41 -14.03 12.73
CA GLN A 48 5.57 -13.54 11.35
C GLN A 48 4.77 -12.25 11.10
N LEU A 49 3.58 -12.12 11.68
CA LEU A 49 2.79 -10.90 11.62
C LEU A 49 3.55 -9.74 12.28
N LEU A 50 4.05 -9.92 13.49
CA LEU A 50 4.78 -8.87 14.21
C LEU A 50 6.06 -8.47 13.48
N ASP A 51 6.81 -9.44 12.96
CA ASP A 51 8.00 -9.19 12.14
C ASP A 51 7.71 -8.36 10.89
N LEU A 52 6.55 -8.58 10.27
CA LEU A 52 6.12 -7.81 9.10
C LEU A 52 5.70 -6.38 9.47
N TYR A 53 4.78 -6.22 10.44
CA TYR A 53 4.08 -4.95 10.64
C TYR A 53 4.70 -4.04 11.71
N ALA A 54 5.32 -4.57 12.78
CA ALA A 54 5.90 -3.73 13.83
C ALA A 54 6.96 -2.73 13.31
N PRO A 55 7.85 -3.10 12.37
CA PRO A 55 8.79 -2.16 11.74
C PRO A 55 8.13 -1.01 11.00
N LEU A 56 6.91 -1.20 10.49
CA LEU A 56 6.15 -0.14 9.83
C LEU A 56 5.63 0.91 10.84
N LEU A 57 5.66 0.60 12.14
CA LEU A 57 5.22 1.50 13.20
C LEU A 57 6.36 2.36 13.76
N ALA A 58 7.60 2.14 13.31
CA ALA A 58 8.75 2.92 13.72
C ALA A 58 8.46 4.42 13.54
N LYS A 59 8.72 5.20 14.60
CA LYS A 59 8.39 6.63 14.67
C LYS A 59 9.33 7.42 13.78
N ASN A 60 8.88 7.75 12.57
CA ASN A 60 9.36 8.92 11.84
C ASN A 60 8.50 10.13 12.22
N LYS A 61 8.81 10.75 13.35
CA LYS A 61 8.06 11.94 13.88
C LYS A 61 8.03 13.14 12.92
N THR A 62 8.80 13.11 11.82
CA THR A 62 8.96 14.26 10.90
C THR A 62 8.82 13.93 9.40
N SER A 63 8.76 12.68 8.95
CA SER A 63 8.81 12.34 7.51
C SER A 63 7.65 11.53 6.93
N GLY A 64 6.66 11.13 7.75
CA GLY A 64 5.60 10.22 7.27
C GLY A 64 6.14 8.82 6.94
N LEU A 65 5.30 7.97 6.35
CA LEU A 65 5.67 6.65 5.84
C LEU A 65 4.95 6.42 4.51
N VAL A 66 5.70 6.13 3.46
CA VAL A 66 5.19 5.76 2.14
C VAL A 66 5.59 4.34 1.81
N VAL A 67 4.61 3.44 1.75
CA VAL A 67 4.81 2.05 1.35
C VAL A 67 4.17 1.82 -0.02
N ALA A 68 4.90 1.23 -0.95
CA ALA A 68 4.35 0.82 -2.24
C ALA A 68 4.29 -0.71 -2.34
N HIS A 69 3.20 -1.25 -2.90
CA HIS A 69 3.00 -2.68 -3.06
C HIS A 69 2.70 -3.08 -4.51
N LEU A 70 3.33 -4.17 -4.95
CA LEU A 70 3.01 -4.88 -6.18
C LEU A 70 2.92 -6.39 -5.93
N GLY A 71 1.87 -7.02 -6.46
CA GLY A 71 1.78 -8.47 -6.60
C GLY A 71 2.13 -8.87 -8.04
N GLN A 72 3.06 -9.79 -8.23
CA GLN A 72 3.50 -10.26 -9.54
C GLN A 72 3.62 -11.79 -9.60
N THR A 73 3.60 -12.30 -10.82
CA THR A 73 3.96 -13.69 -11.14
C THR A 73 5.45 -13.95 -10.91
N LEU A 74 5.84 -15.22 -10.88
CA LEU A 74 7.23 -15.66 -10.71
C LEU A 74 8.15 -15.15 -11.84
N ASP A 75 7.60 -14.95 -13.04
CA ASP A 75 8.27 -14.36 -14.20
C ASP A 75 8.10 -12.83 -14.32
N GLY A 76 7.60 -12.16 -13.27
CA GLY A 76 7.71 -10.71 -13.11
C GLY A 76 6.58 -9.86 -13.69
N PHE A 77 5.40 -10.44 -13.94
CA PHE A 77 4.26 -9.75 -14.54
C PHE A 77 3.13 -9.49 -13.53
N ILE A 78 2.52 -8.30 -13.59
CA ILE A 78 1.40 -7.89 -12.72
C ILE A 78 0.03 -8.06 -13.39
N SER A 79 0.01 -8.27 -14.70
CA SER A 79 -1.18 -8.58 -15.48
C SER A 79 -0.79 -9.33 -16.73
N THR A 80 -1.74 -10.05 -17.33
CA THR A 80 -1.57 -10.61 -18.67
C THR A 80 -1.50 -9.51 -19.74
N LYS A 81 -1.23 -9.88 -20.99
CA LYS A 81 -1.24 -8.95 -22.14
C LYS A 81 -2.60 -8.26 -22.36
N SER A 82 -3.71 -8.93 -22.01
CA SER A 82 -5.05 -8.34 -22.12
C SER A 82 -5.37 -7.37 -20.97
N GLY A 83 -4.47 -7.23 -20.00
CA GLY A 83 -4.68 -6.38 -18.82
C GLY A 83 -5.38 -7.08 -17.67
N ALA A 84 -5.70 -8.37 -17.79
CA ALA A 84 -6.28 -9.14 -16.68
C ALA A 84 -5.26 -9.32 -15.56
N SER A 85 -5.62 -8.83 -14.37
CA SER A 85 -4.77 -8.70 -13.17
C SER A 85 -5.35 -9.46 -11.96
N HIS A 86 -6.58 -9.95 -12.04
CA HIS A 86 -7.20 -10.71 -10.97
C HIS A 86 -6.49 -12.05 -10.73
N TYR A 87 -6.41 -12.45 -9.47
CA TYR A 87 -5.90 -13.75 -9.03
C TYR A 87 -4.40 -13.98 -9.26
N VAL A 88 -3.59 -12.92 -9.41
CA VAL A 88 -2.13 -13.07 -9.44
C VAL A 88 -1.61 -13.62 -8.11
N THR A 89 -2.00 -13.00 -6.99
CA THR A 89 -1.56 -13.38 -5.63
C THR A 89 -2.64 -14.14 -4.86
N GLY A 90 -2.21 -14.92 -3.86
CA GLY A 90 -3.05 -15.73 -2.99
C GLY A 90 -3.85 -14.94 -1.92
N PRO A 91 -4.73 -15.63 -1.18
CA PRO A 91 -5.61 -15.01 -0.19
C PRO A 91 -4.86 -14.36 0.98
N GLU A 92 -3.70 -14.87 1.37
CA GLU A 92 -2.86 -14.29 2.42
C GLU A 92 -2.32 -12.92 2.02
N ASN A 93 -1.98 -12.72 0.74
CA ASN A 93 -1.61 -11.40 0.23
C ASN A 93 -2.81 -10.45 0.23
N ILE A 94 -4.01 -10.95 -0.09
CA ILE A 94 -5.24 -10.13 -0.01
C ILE A 94 -5.47 -9.67 1.44
N ILE A 95 -5.30 -10.55 2.43
CA ILE A 95 -5.36 -10.18 3.86
C ILE A 95 -4.27 -9.17 4.20
N HIS A 96 -3.04 -9.34 3.70
CA HIS A 96 -1.95 -8.38 3.86
C HIS A 96 -2.31 -6.99 3.32
N LEU A 97 -2.89 -6.87 2.13
CA LEU A 97 -3.39 -5.60 1.59
C LEU A 97 -4.42 -4.95 2.52
N HIS A 98 -5.34 -5.75 3.08
CA HIS A 98 -6.31 -5.24 4.03
C HIS A 98 -5.69 -4.75 5.35
N ARG A 99 -4.64 -5.42 5.84
CA ARG A 99 -3.84 -4.94 6.98
C ARG A 99 -3.11 -3.66 6.64
N MET A 100 -2.47 -3.57 5.47
CA MET A 100 -1.79 -2.34 5.03
C MET A 100 -2.74 -1.15 4.91
N ARG A 101 -3.94 -1.35 4.34
CA ARG A 101 -5.00 -0.33 4.33
C ARG A 101 -5.38 0.11 5.75
N ALA A 102 -5.55 -0.83 6.67
CA ALA A 102 -5.84 -0.53 8.07
C ALA A 102 -4.69 0.17 8.80
N LEU A 103 -3.43 0.06 8.36
CA LEU A 103 -2.30 0.77 8.97
C LEU A 103 -2.00 2.13 8.32
N SER A 104 -2.82 2.54 7.35
CA SER A 104 -2.55 3.71 6.52
C SER A 104 -3.64 4.76 6.70
N ASP A 105 -3.24 6.02 6.66
CA ASP A 105 -4.16 7.15 6.62
C ASP A 105 -4.81 7.24 5.23
N ALA A 106 -4.06 6.86 4.19
CA ALA A 106 -4.55 6.85 2.82
C ALA A 106 -4.02 5.67 2.00
N VAL A 107 -4.86 5.18 1.08
CA VAL A 107 -4.51 4.22 0.05
C VAL A 107 -4.57 4.89 -1.32
N LEU A 108 -3.51 4.77 -2.11
CA LEU A 108 -3.33 5.48 -3.37
C LEU A 108 -3.26 4.50 -4.53
N VAL A 109 -4.00 4.79 -5.61
CA VAL A 109 -3.92 4.06 -6.87
C VAL A 109 -3.87 5.03 -8.06
N GLY A 110 -3.40 4.55 -9.22
CA GLY A 110 -3.52 5.28 -10.48
C GLY A 110 -4.91 5.13 -11.10
N ALA A 111 -5.34 6.10 -11.91
CA ALA A 111 -6.62 6.03 -12.61
C ALA A 111 -6.79 4.77 -13.48
N ASN A 112 -5.70 4.19 -14.00
CA ASN A 112 -5.80 2.99 -14.83
C ASN A 112 -6.22 1.75 -14.01
N THR A 113 -5.73 1.64 -12.77
CA THR A 113 -6.15 0.60 -11.83
C THR A 113 -7.65 0.72 -11.54
N VAL A 114 -8.15 1.93 -11.33
CA VAL A 114 -9.60 2.16 -11.13
C VAL A 114 -10.41 1.79 -12.37
N TYR A 115 -9.94 2.19 -13.54
CA TYR A 115 -10.62 1.92 -14.80
C TYR A 115 -10.73 0.42 -15.12
N ILE A 116 -9.71 -0.36 -14.78
CA ILE A 116 -9.65 -1.80 -15.10
C ILE A 116 -10.33 -2.62 -13.99
N ASP A 117 -9.98 -2.38 -12.73
CA ASP A 117 -10.31 -3.27 -11.62
C ASP A 117 -11.52 -2.80 -10.79
N ASP A 118 -11.97 -1.55 -10.98
CA ASP A 118 -12.99 -0.84 -10.18
C ASP A 118 -12.96 -1.19 -8.66
N PRO A 119 -11.81 -1.00 -7.98
CA PRO A 119 -11.63 -1.52 -6.64
C PRO A 119 -12.39 -0.70 -5.60
N LYS A 120 -12.82 -1.37 -4.51
CA LYS A 120 -13.42 -0.70 -3.34
C LYS A 120 -12.42 0.12 -2.52
N LEU A 121 -11.17 -0.36 -2.44
CA LEU A 121 -10.09 0.20 -1.62
C LEU A 121 -10.42 0.39 -0.12
N THR A 122 -11.26 -0.49 0.42
CA THR A 122 -11.66 -0.52 1.84
C THR A 122 -10.96 -1.62 2.64
N THR A 123 -10.97 -1.49 3.96
CA THR A 123 -10.59 -2.50 4.94
C THR A 123 -11.81 -3.35 5.30
N ARG A 124 -11.81 -4.65 4.99
CA ARG A 124 -12.99 -5.53 5.25
C ARG A 124 -12.66 -6.97 5.64
N LEU A 125 -11.40 -7.40 5.53
CA LEU A 125 -10.97 -8.75 5.90
C LEU A 125 -10.20 -8.81 7.21
N VAL A 126 -9.98 -7.65 7.84
CA VAL A 126 -9.34 -7.51 9.15
C VAL A 126 -9.99 -6.35 9.89
N THR A 127 -9.87 -6.33 11.21
CA THR A 127 -10.31 -5.20 12.04
C THR A 127 -9.45 -3.97 11.76
N GLY A 128 -10.09 -2.82 11.54
CA GLY A 128 -9.43 -1.54 11.34
C GLY A 128 -10.27 -0.59 10.49
N ASP A 129 -9.89 0.69 10.50
CA ASP A 129 -10.61 1.72 9.76
C ASP A 129 -10.33 1.64 8.26
N ASN A 130 -11.22 2.25 7.47
CA ASN A 130 -10.96 2.48 6.06
C ASN A 130 -9.97 3.64 5.91
N PRO A 131 -8.91 3.49 5.09
CA PRO A 131 -8.08 4.62 4.72
C PRO A 131 -8.85 5.59 3.81
N VAL A 132 -8.38 6.83 3.73
CA VAL A 132 -8.80 7.75 2.67
C VAL A 132 -8.38 7.16 1.32
N ARG A 133 -9.32 7.07 0.38
CA ARG A 133 -9.06 6.52 -0.96
C ARG A 133 -8.51 7.63 -1.85
N VAL A 134 -7.36 7.43 -2.46
CA VAL A 134 -6.69 8.44 -3.28
C VAL A 134 -6.53 7.93 -4.70
N VAL A 135 -7.04 8.68 -5.67
CA VAL A 135 -6.92 8.35 -7.09
C VAL A 135 -6.11 9.43 -7.79
N ILE A 136 -4.99 9.02 -8.40
CA ILE A 136 -4.22 9.90 -9.30
C ILE A 136 -4.88 9.85 -10.67
N ASP A 137 -5.66 10.87 -10.99
CA ASP A 137 -6.33 11.06 -12.28
C ASP A 137 -6.05 12.48 -12.82
N PRO A 138 -4.87 12.72 -13.42
CA PRO A 138 -4.40 14.06 -13.80
C PRO A 138 -5.37 14.85 -14.68
N GLU A 139 -6.14 14.14 -15.51
CA GLU A 139 -7.07 14.70 -16.49
C GLU A 139 -8.55 14.48 -16.13
N ARG A 140 -8.84 13.91 -14.95
CA ARG A 140 -10.20 13.53 -14.50
C ARG A 140 -10.97 12.73 -15.57
N ARG A 141 -10.35 11.67 -16.09
CA ARG A 141 -10.92 10.82 -17.16
C ARG A 141 -11.88 9.74 -16.65
N LEU A 142 -11.87 9.43 -15.36
CA LEU A 142 -12.72 8.38 -14.80
C LEU A 142 -14.20 8.77 -14.77
N GLN A 143 -15.06 7.80 -15.11
CA GLN A 143 -16.52 7.95 -15.04
C GLN A 143 -16.99 7.99 -13.58
N GLN A 144 -18.00 8.79 -13.26
CA GLN A 144 -18.56 8.93 -11.90
C GLN A 144 -19.38 7.69 -11.45
N THR A 145 -19.42 6.64 -12.27
CA THR A 145 -20.05 5.34 -12.00
C THR A 145 -19.14 4.36 -11.28
N HIS A 146 -17.81 4.56 -11.32
CA HIS A 146 -16.85 3.70 -10.60
C HIS A 146 -17.17 3.67 -9.11
N THR A 147 -16.90 2.52 -8.48
CA THR A 147 -17.22 2.21 -7.09
C THR A 147 -16.70 3.28 -6.12
N LEU A 148 -15.50 3.82 -6.36
CA LEU A 148 -14.89 4.87 -5.53
C LEU A 148 -15.69 6.18 -5.47
N PHE A 149 -16.51 6.45 -6.50
CA PHE A 149 -17.33 7.66 -6.59
C PHE A 149 -18.78 7.42 -6.20
N THR A 150 -19.21 6.17 -6.04
CA THR A 150 -20.60 5.82 -5.72
C THR A 150 -20.77 5.28 -4.30
N ASP A 151 -19.76 4.58 -3.77
CA ASP A 151 -19.75 4.04 -2.41
C ASP A 151 -19.22 5.08 -1.39
N PRO A 152 -20.04 5.56 -0.44
CA PRO A 152 -19.64 6.55 0.57
C PRO A 152 -18.91 5.95 1.79
N SER A 153 -18.56 4.65 1.78
CA SER A 153 -17.93 3.95 2.91
C SER A 153 -16.56 4.52 3.36
N ALA A 154 -15.93 5.37 2.54
CA ALA A 154 -14.71 6.08 2.86
C ALA A 154 -14.62 7.39 2.07
N GLN A 155 -13.88 8.38 2.58
CA GLN A 155 -13.56 9.59 1.82
C GLN A 155 -12.72 9.21 0.58
N THR A 156 -12.95 9.92 -0.53
CA THR A 156 -12.19 9.77 -1.78
C THR A 156 -11.57 11.10 -2.19
N LEU A 157 -10.25 11.15 -2.39
CA LEU A 157 -9.53 12.27 -2.98
C LEU A 157 -9.18 11.95 -4.43
N VAL A 158 -9.49 12.86 -5.34
CA VAL A 158 -9.08 12.78 -6.75
C VAL A 158 -8.00 13.83 -6.98
N LEU A 159 -6.76 13.37 -7.15
CA LEU A 159 -5.64 14.24 -7.46
C LEU A 159 -5.61 14.51 -8.96
N CYS A 160 -5.79 15.77 -9.35
CA CYS A 160 -5.78 16.18 -10.76
C CYS A 160 -4.96 17.45 -10.99
N THR A 161 -4.68 17.74 -12.27
CA THR A 161 -4.04 19.01 -12.66
C THR A 161 -5.02 20.18 -12.48
N PRO A 162 -4.53 21.42 -12.32
CA PRO A 162 -5.40 22.60 -12.31
C PRO A 162 -6.25 22.74 -13.57
N ASN A 163 -5.73 22.33 -14.73
CA ASN A 163 -6.45 22.34 -16.02
C ASN A 163 -7.63 21.37 -16.05
N ALA A 164 -7.64 20.37 -15.17
CA ALA A 164 -8.73 19.41 -15.04
C ALA A 164 -9.73 19.78 -13.95
N ALA A 165 -9.57 20.89 -13.22
CA ALA A 165 -10.41 21.25 -12.07
C ALA A 165 -11.92 21.20 -12.38
N ASN A 166 -12.32 21.69 -13.56
CA ASN A 166 -13.72 21.75 -13.99
C ASN A 166 -14.13 20.59 -14.93
N LYS A 167 -13.26 19.61 -15.18
CA LYS A 167 -13.59 18.43 -16.00
C LYS A 167 -14.37 17.41 -15.19
N GLY A 168 -15.18 16.58 -15.83
CA GLY A 168 -15.94 15.53 -15.16
C GLY A 168 -17.24 16.03 -14.51
N GLY A 169 -18.14 15.09 -14.20
CA GLY A 169 -19.48 15.39 -13.69
C GLY A 169 -19.51 15.88 -12.23
N CYS A 170 -20.74 16.04 -11.72
CA CYS A 170 -21.00 16.41 -10.32
C CYS A 170 -20.27 15.48 -9.35
N VAL A 171 -19.64 16.07 -8.34
CA VAL A 171 -18.87 15.37 -7.31
C VAL A 171 -19.78 15.08 -6.12
N ARG A 172 -19.73 13.85 -5.59
CA ARG A 172 -20.53 13.44 -4.43
C ARG A 172 -19.91 13.96 -3.12
N PRO A 173 -20.67 14.07 -2.01
CA PRO A 173 -20.17 14.66 -0.76
C PRO A 173 -18.92 13.99 -0.18
N HIS A 174 -18.73 12.68 -0.39
CA HIS A 174 -17.57 11.94 0.09
C HIS A 174 -16.35 12.04 -0.83
N VAL A 175 -16.46 12.74 -1.97
CA VAL A 175 -15.42 12.89 -2.97
C VAL A 175 -14.91 14.34 -2.97
N GLU A 176 -13.59 14.52 -2.87
CA GLU A 176 -12.93 15.83 -2.95
C GLU A 176 -11.98 15.85 -4.15
N ILE A 177 -11.97 16.96 -4.89
CA ILE A 177 -11.00 17.19 -5.96
C ILE A 177 -9.81 17.96 -5.40
N VAL A 178 -8.62 17.39 -5.50
CA VAL A 178 -7.37 17.96 -5.02
C VAL A 178 -6.52 18.39 -6.22
N LEU A 179 -6.28 19.70 -6.34
CA LEU A 179 -5.42 20.23 -7.39
C LEU A 179 -3.96 20.10 -6.98
N VAL A 180 -3.18 19.39 -7.78
CA VAL A 180 -1.73 19.26 -7.60
C VAL A 180 -1.04 20.08 -8.68
N PRO A 181 -0.16 21.06 -8.33
CA PRO A 181 0.55 21.86 -9.31
C PRO A 181 1.29 20.98 -10.34
N SER A 182 1.01 21.20 -11.61
CA SER A 182 1.72 20.54 -12.70
C SER A 182 1.72 21.39 -13.96
N LYS A 183 2.85 21.37 -14.67
CA LYS A 183 3.02 21.96 -16.00
C LYS A 183 2.78 20.93 -17.12
N THR A 184 2.52 19.68 -16.76
CA THR A 184 2.37 18.55 -17.70
C THR A 184 1.05 17.82 -17.45
N ARG A 185 0.70 16.85 -18.31
CA ARG A 185 -0.43 15.94 -18.09
C ARG A 185 -0.17 14.85 -17.03
N HIS A 186 0.94 14.94 -16.29
CA HIS A 186 1.30 14.02 -15.22
C HIS A 186 1.51 14.78 -13.90
N LEU A 187 1.16 14.20 -12.76
CA LEU A 187 1.28 14.85 -11.44
C LEU A 187 2.54 14.44 -10.68
N ASN A 188 3.51 15.33 -10.46
CA ASN A 188 4.75 14.98 -9.78
C ASN A 188 4.49 14.18 -8.49
N ALA A 189 5.20 13.07 -8.28
CA ALA A 189 4.94 12.15 -7.18
C ALA A 189 5.19 12.81 -5.81
N SER A 190 6.30 13.53 -5.65
CA SER A 190 6.60 14.31 -4.44
C SER A 190 5.51 15.34 -4.15
N ALA A 191 5.03 16.07 -5.16
CA ALA A 191 3.92 17.01 -4.98
C ALA A 191 2.59 16.33 -4.59
N CYS A 192 2.36 15.08 -5.01
CA CYS A 192 1.21 14.30 -4.56
C CYS A 192 1.34 13.94 -3.07
N ILE A 193 2.52 13.48 -2.65
CA ILE A 193 2.81 13.15 -1.23
C ILE A 193 2.65 14.41 -0.36
N GLU A 194 3.24 15.53 -0.77
CA GLU A 194 3.12 16.83 -0.08
C GLU A 194 1.66 17.27 0.08
N ALA A 195 0.84 17.12 -0.96
CA ALA A 195 -0.58 17.47 -0.91
C ALA A 195 -1.39 16.59 0.06
N LEU A 196 -0.97 15.34 0.27
CA LEU A 196 -1.59 14.41 1.23
C LEU A 196 -1.10 14.69 2.66
N HIS A 197 0.20 14.93 2.84
CA HIS A 197 0.79 15.32 4.13
C HIS A 197 0.19 16.64 4.65
N ALA A 198 -0.05 17.62 3.75
CA ALA A 198 -0.72 18.87 4.09
C ALA A 198 -2.17 18.68 4.58
N ARG A 199 -2.78 17.52 4.34
CA ARG A 199 -4.10 17.10 4.83
C ARG A 199 -4.02 16.22 6.09
N GLY A 200 -2.83 16.07 6.68
CA GLY A 200 -2.59 15.23 7.84
C GLY A 200 -2.53 13.73 7.53
N LEU A 201 -2.50 13.34 6.25
CA LEU A 201 -2.36 11.95 5.82
C LEU A 201 -0.87 11.64 5.71
N ASN A 202 -0.29 10.99 6.72
CA ASN A 202 1.15 10.81 6.83
C ASN A 202 1.60 9.37 6.54
N ARG A 203 0.68 8.40 6.64
CA ARG A 203 0.93 6.98 6.35
C ARG A 203 0.22 6.62 5.05
N LEU A 204 0.98 6.51 3.98
CA LEU A 204 0.48 6.37 2.62
C LEU A 204 0.81 4.98 2.08
N PHE A 205 -0.20 4.29 1.55
CA PHE A 205 -0.05 2.98 0.93
C PHE A 205 -0.39 3.04 -0.56
N ILE A 206 0.59 2.83 -1.42
CA ILE A 206 0.44 2.87 -2.88
C ILE A 206 0.18 1.44 -3.37
N GLU A 207 -1.04 1.17 -3.81
CA GLU A 207 -1.47 -0.13 -4.31
C GLU A 207 -1.52 -0.17 -5.83
N GLY A 208 -0.74 -1.07 -6.43
CA GLY A 208 -0.96 -1.50 -7.80
C GLY A 208 -0.78 -0.43 -8.89
N GLY A 209 -0.79 -0.90 -10.13
CA GLY A 209 -0.38 -0.13 -11.30
C GLY A 209 1.14 0.01 -11.36
N GLY A 210 1.78 -0.83 -12.19
CA GLY A 210 3.24 -0.83 -12.32
C GLY A 210 3.82 0.54 -12.68
N ASP A 211 3.12 1.32 -13.50
CA ASP A 211 3.51 2.69 -13.84
C ASP A 211 3.44 3.65 -12.63
N THR A 212 2.40 3.55 -11.80
CA THR A 212 2.24 4.39 -10.59
C THR A 212 3.36 4.07 -9.60
N VAL A 213 3.55 2.80 -9.26
CA VAL A 213 4.59 2.39 -8.31
C VAL A 213 5.98 2.76 -8.85
N THR A 214 6.27 2.45 -10.12
CA THR A 214 7.52 2.84 -10.78
C THR A 214 7.80 4.33 -10.65
N ARG A 215 6.77 5.16 -10.86
CA ARG A 215 6.90 6.61 -10.81
C ARG A 215 7.27 7.13 -9.42
N PHE A 216 6.65 6.59 -8.38
CA PHE A 216 6.92 7.00 -7.00
C PHE A 216 8.30 6.50 -6.55
N VAL A 217 8.68 5.27 -6.93
CA VAL A 217 10.04 4.76 -6.68
C VAL A 217 11.10 5.64 -7.38
N LYS A 218 10.89 6.00 -8.66
CA LYS A 218 11.81 6.89 -9.39
C LYS A 218 11.91 8.29 -8.83
N ALA A 219 10.90 8.74 -8.10
CA ALA A 219 10.89 10.06 -7.46
C ALA A 219 11.55 10.06 -6.09
N ASP A 220 12.03 8.91 -5.60
CA ASP A 220 12.70 8.76 -4.31
C ASP A 220 11.83 9.23 -3.12
N VAL A 221 10.54 8.89 -3.18
CA VAL A 221 9.54 9.23 -2.14
C VAL A 221 8.88 8.01 -1.51
N VAL A 222 9.40 6.82 -1.79
CA VAL A 222 8.89 5.55 -1.25
C VAL A 222 9.89 5.06 -0.22
N ASP A 223 9.47 4.86 1.01
CA ASP A 223 10.35 4.36 2.08
C ASP A 223 10.49 2.84 2.01
N ARG A 224 9.39 2.15 1.68
CA ARG A 224 9.36 0.69 1.57
C ARG A 224 8.67 0.22 0.32
N LEU A 225 9.29 -0.75 -0.35
CA LEU A 225 8.77 -1.39 -1.53
C LEU A 225 8.49 -2.87 -1.23
N GLN A 226 7.21 -3.21 -1.25
CA GLN A 226 6.69 -4.55 -1.02
C GLN A 226 6.38 -5.22 -2.37
N ILE A 227 7.10 -6.31 -2.68
CA ILE A 227 6.89 -7.08 -3.90
C ILE A 227 6.48 -8.50 -3.50
N THR A 228 5.23 -8.85 -3.77
CA THR A 228 4.74 -10.22 -3.57
C THR A 228 4.91 -11.00 -4.85
N VAL A 229 5.60 -12.13 -4.77
CA VAL A 229 5.82 -13.06 -5.88
C VAL A 229 4.99 -14.31 -5.65
N ALA A 230 4.02 -14.53 -6.52
CA ALA A 230 3.19 -15.73 -6.53
C ALA A 230 3.79 -16.82 -7.43
N PRO A 231 3.58 -18.12 -7.13
CA PRO A 231 4.08 -19.24 -7.94
C PRO A 231 3.23 -19.47 -9.20
N VAL A 232 3.02 -18.40 -9.97
CA VAL A 232 2.26 -18.35 -11.23
C VAL A 232 3.21 -17.91 -12.34
N LEU A 233 3.00 -18.36 -13.58
CA LEU A 233 3.76 -17.96 -14.76
C LEU A 233 2.80 -17.51 -15.86
N PHE A 234 3.02 -16.32 -16.41
CA PHE A 234 2.22 -15.81 -17.54
C PHE A 234 2.93 -15.96 -18.89
N GLY A 235 4.26 -16.10 -18.89
CA GLY A 235 5.13 -16.09 -20.06
C GLY A 235 5.31 -14.69 -20.67
N ALA A 236 4.27 -13.86 -20.64
CA ALA A 236 4.33 -12.46 -21.03
C ALA A 236 3.16 -11.66 -20.45
N GLY A 237 3.43 -10.40 -20.11
CA GLY A 237 2.43 -9.52 -19.53
C GLY A 237 2.93 -8.10 -19.34
N GLN A 238 2.22 -7.34 -18.50
CA GLN A 238 2.72 -6.04 -18.06
C GLN A 238 3.73 -6.25 -16.93
N PRO A 239 4.99 -5.81 -17.06
CA PRO A 239 5.97 -5.93 -15.99
C PRO A 239 5.58 -5.04 -14.81
N GLY A 240 5.91 -5.49 -13.59
CA GLY A 240 5.60 -4.74 -12.37
C GLY A 240 6.37 -3.43 -12.24
N LEU A 241 7.70 -3.49 -12.16
CA LEU A 241 8.57 -2.32 -12.03
C LEU A 241 9.33 -2.04 -13.33
N ARG A 242 9.41 -0.76 -13.70
CA ARG A 242 10.15 -0.30 -14.90
C ARG A 242 11.22 0.72 -14.50
N LEU A 243 12.31 0.23 -13.92
CA LEU A 243 13.44 1.05 -13.47
C LEU A 243 14.40 1.38 -14.63
N ALA A 244 15.31 2.33 -14.39
CA ALA A 244 16.38 2.62 -15.33
C ALA A 244 17.33 1.41 -15.43
N SER A 245 17.84 1.13 -16.63
CA SER A 245 18.78 0.03 -16.85
C SER A 245 20.14 0.34 -16.23
N THR A 246 20.68 -0.59 -15.47
CA THR A 246 22.11 -0.60 -15.10
C THR A 246 22.90 -1.32 -16.19
N THR A 247 24.11 -0.84 -16.50
CA THR A 247 24.96 -1.46 -17.53
C THR A 247 25.49 -2.82 -17.07
N THR A 248 25.79 -2.95 -15.77
CA THR A 248 26.34 -4.17 -15.17
C THR A 248 25.64 -4.53 -13.84
N PRO A 249 25.60 -5.82 -13.44
CA PRO A 249 24.88 -6.25 -12.23
C PRO A 249 25.44 -5.72 -10.89
N ASP A 250 26.70 -5.28 -10.86
CA ASP A 250 27.35 -4.66 -9.70
C ASP A 250 26.89 -3.21 -9.47
N GLN A 251 26.39 -2.54 -10.52
CA GLN A 251 25.79 -1.20 -10.42
C GLN A 251 24.31 -1.25 -9.97
N ALA A 252 23.73 -2.45 -9.92
CA ALA A 252 22.33 -2.60 -9.54
C ALA A 252 22.11 -2.21 -8.08
N PHE A 253 21.02 -1.49 -7.82
CA PHE A 253 20.58 -1.17 -6.48
C PHE A 253 20.19 -2.46 -5.72
N ARG A 254 20.69 -2.61 -4.49
CA ARG A 254 20.49 -3.79 -3.63
C ARG A 254 19.91 -3.34 -2.29
N PRO A 255 18.58 -3.20 -2.18
CA PRO A 255 17.96 -2.77 -0.92
C PRO A 255 18.15 -3.82 0.16
N GLN A 256 18.17 -3.37 1.42
CA GLN A 256 17.95 -4.30 2.53
C GLN A 256 16.54 -4.88 2.39
N CYS A 257 16.43 -6.20 2.42
CA CYS A 257 15.19 -6.89 2.11
C CYS A 257 14.92 -7.97 3.14
N ARG A 258 13.66 -8.08 3.55
CA ARG A 258 13.15 -9.19 4.35
C ARG A 258 12.21 -10.03 3.51
N GLN A 259 12.22 -11.33 3.74
CA GLN A 259 11.38 -12.28 3.00
C GLN A 259 10.35 -12.86 3.97
N ILE A 260 9.08 -12.74 3.61
CA ILE A 260 7.96 -13.17 4.43
C ILE A 260 7.07 -14.07 3.60
N ARG A 261 6.74 -15.23 4.14
CA ARG A 261 5.84 -16.17 3.48
C ARG A 261 4.40 -15.75 3.69
N LEU A 262 3.65 -15.60 2.61
CA LEU A 262 2.21 -15.32 2.62
C LEU A 262 1.50 -16.50 1.93
N GLY A 263 1.26 -17.56 2.70
CA GLY A 263 0.73 -18.81 2.15
C GLY A 263 1.70 -19.46 1.16
N ASN A 264 1.33 -19.44 -0.12
CA ASN A 264 2.19 -19.92 -1.23
C ASN A 264 3.02 -18.81 -1.88
N ASP A 265 2.75 -17.54 -1.55
CA ASP A 265 3.47 -16.39 -2.08
C ASP A 265 4.66 -16.02 -1.18
N ILE A 266 5.64 -15.33 -1.75
CA ILE A 266 6.75 -14.72 -1.01
C ILE A 266 6.68 -13.20 -1.16
N LEU A 267 6.55 -12.50 -0.04
CA LEU A 267 6.68 -11.05 0.04
C LEU A 267 8.14 -10.67 0.28
N PHE A 268 8.71 -9.89 -0.63
CA PHE A 268 9.95 -9.15 -0.46
C PHE A 268 9.62 -7.76 0.06
N ASP A 269 9.95 -7.47 1.32
CA ASP A 269 9.78 -6.16 1.94
C ASP A 269 11.14 -5.44 1.95
N CYS A 270 11.31 -4.56 0.96
CA CYS A 270 12.56 -3.84 0.69
C CYS A 270 12.52 -2.45 1.33
N GLN A 271 13.57 -2.08 2.06
CA GLN A 271 13.78 -0.71 2.54
C GLN A 271 14.54 0.11 1.48
N LEU A 272 14.00 1.26 1.11
CA LEU A 272 14.58 2.16 0.11
C LEU A 272 15.26 3.40 0.74
N SER A 273 14.79 3.85 1.92
CA SER A 273 15.32 4.96 2.71
C SER A 273 15.60 4.58 4.16
#